data_AF-A0A2V9UC66-F1
#
_entry.id   AF-A0A2V9UC66-F1
#
_cell.length_a   1.000
_cell.length_b   1.000
_cell.length_c   1.000
_cell.angle_alpha   90.00
_cell.angle_beta   90.00
_cell.angle_gamma   90.00
#
_symmetry.space_group_name_H-M   'P 1'
#
loop_
_entity.id
_entity.type
_entity.pdbx_description
1 polymer ?
#
loop_
_entity_poly.entity_id
_entity_poly.type
_entity_poly.pdbx_seq_one_letter_code
_entity_poly.pdbx_strand_id
1 'polypeptide(L)'
;MSTSEAKTLLLLKPRGFCAGVVRAIDIVRIALEAFGPPIYVRKEIVHNRFVVEELQQKGAIFVDSVDEVPEGERVIYSAHGVSPEVRRASQERKLRVIDATCPLVTKVHVEAVKFAKEGYSLVLIGHRDHDEVIGTLGEAPAVTQVVGSPAQVKSLTVPDPNRVAYLTQTTLSLDETKDIIAALKKKFPNIQGPHAQDICYATEN
;
A
#
# COMPACT_ATOMS: atom_id res chain seq x y z
N MET A 1 -45.68 27.49 16.15
CA MET A 1 -44.27 27.55 16.60
C MET A 1 -43.65 26.20 16.33
N SER A 2 -42.79 26.10 15.31
CA SER A 2 -42.13 24.85 14.94
C SER A 2 -40.97 24.60 15.91
N THR A 3 -41.09 23.57 16.74
CA THR A 3 -40.00 23.08 17.58
C THR A 3 -38.94 22.49 16.67
N SER A 4 -37.87 23.25 16.42
CA SER A 4 -36.66 22.74 15.77
C SER A 4 -36.14 21.54 16.57
N GLU A 5 -36.29 20.33 16.04
CA GLU A 5 -35.63 19.16 16.61
C GLU A 5 -34.13 19.42 16.73
N ALA A 6 -33.57 19.18 17.91
CA ALA A 6 -32.15 19.39 18.16
C ALA A 6 -31.34 18.40 17.31
N LYS A 7 -30.50 18.92 16.40
CA LYS A 7 -29.60 18.09 15.60
C LYS A 7 -28.37 17.72 16.43
N THR A 8 -27.97 16.46 16.37
CA THR A 8 -26.78 15.94 17.06
C THR A 8 -25.70 15.59 16.05
N LEU A 9 -24.45 16.04 16.30
CA LEU A 9 -23.26 15.63 15.55
C LEU A 9 -22.46 14.62 16.40
N LEU A 10 -22.29 13.41 15.89
CA LEU A 10 -21.49 12.37 16.55
C LEU A 10 -20.09 12.32 15.91
N LEU A 11 -19.05 12.54 16.71
CA LEU A 11 -17.65 12.41 16.27
C LEU A 11 -17.06 11.10 16.77
N LEU A 12 -16.88 10.14 15.87
CA LEU A 12 -16.32 8.83 16.17
C LEU A 12 -14.84 8.91 16.58
N LYS A 13 -14.38 7.95 17.40
CA LYS A 13 -12.96 7.77 17.76
C LYS A 13 -12.60 6.28 17.69
N PRO A 14 -11.46 5.91 17.08
CA PRO A 14 -10.51 6.81 16.41
C PRO A 14 -11.04 7.36 15.07
N ARG A 15 -10.38 8.41 14.56
CA ARG A 15 -10.62 9.00 13.24
C ARG A 15 -9.40 9.83 12.79
N GLY A 16 -9.18 9.95 11.49
CA GLY A 16 -8.13 10.81 10.93
C GLY A 16 -6.82 10.07 10.66
N PHE A 17 -5.69 10.75 10.89
CA PHE A 17 -4.39 10.24 10.48
C PHE A 17 -3.89 9.08 11.34
N CYS A 18 -3.39 8.04 10.66
CA CYS A 18 -2.64 6.96 11.28
C CYS A 18 -1.15 7.29 11.38
N ALA A 19 -0.38 6.45 12.10
CA ALA A 19 1.05 6.66 12.27
C ALA A 19 1.82 6.65 10.93
N GLY A 20 1.42 5.81 9.97
CA GLY A 20 2.02 5.75 8.64
C GLY A 20 1.83 7.03 7.83
N VAL A 21 0.62 7.60 7.86
CA VAL A 21 0.28 8.86 7.19
C VAL A 21 1.07 10.03 7.79
N VAL A 22 1.08 10.18 9.12
CA VAL A 22 1.83 11.25 9.79
C VAL A 22 3.31 11.17 9.43
N ARG A 23 3.91 9.98 9.55
CA ARG A 23 5.31 9.75 9.19
C ARG A 23 5.61 10.16 7.74
N ALA A 24 4.76 9.77 6.79
CA ALA A 24 5.00 10.06 5.38
C ALA A 24 4.94 11.56 5.05
N ILE A 25 3.96 12.26 5.63
CA ILE A 25 3.84 13.72 5.49
C ILE A 25 5.05 14.43 6.12
N ASP A 26 5.44 14.02 7.32
CA ASP A 26 6.58 14.62 8.02
C ASP A 26 7.90 14.40 7.28
N ILE A 27 8.09 13.22 6.65
CA ILE A 27 9.26 12.97 5.80
C ILE A 27 9.38 13.99 4.67
N VAL A 28 8.27 14.32 3.98
CA VAL A 28 8.30 15.32 2.90
C VAL A 28 8.62 16.71 3.45
N ARG A 29 7.99 17.10 4.58
CA ARG A 29 8.24 18.39 5.23
C ARG A 29 9.69 18.55 5.67
N ILE A 30 10.22 17.54 6.37
CA ILE A 30 11.61 17.53 6.82
C ILE A 30 12.58 17.57 5.63
N ALA A 31 12.30 16.86 4.54
CA ALA A 31 13.13 16.89 3.36
C ALA A 31 13.15 18.29 2.70
N LEU A 32 11.99 18.95 2.60
CA LEU A 32 11.88 20.32 2.10
C LEU A 32 12.65 21.31 2.98
N GLU A 33 12.54 21.18 4.31
CA GLU A 33 13.26 22.03 5.27
C GLU A 33 14.78 21.81 5.22
N ALA A 34 15.21 20.55 5.12
CA ALA A 34 16.62 20.18 5.19
C ALA A 34 17.37 20.41 3.87
N PHE A 35 16.70 20.27 2.72
CA PHE A 35 17.35 20.29 1.41
C PHE A 35 16.86 21.40 0.47
N GLY A 36 15.78 22.09 0.82
CA GLY A 36 15.11 23.06 -0.05
C GLY A 36 14.33 22.41 -1.20
N PRO A 37 13.48 23.18 -1.89
CA PRO A 37 12.80 22.71 -3.09
C PRO A 37 13.71 22.71 -4.34
N PRO A 38 13.42 21.89 -5.36
CA PRO A 38 12.31 20.94 -5.40
C PRO A 38 12.60 19.63 -4.66
N ILE A 39 11.56 19.01 -4.10
CA ILE A 39 11.59 17.62 -3.63
C ILE A 39 10.58 16.83 -4.45
N TYR A 40 11.05 15.81 -5.17
CA TYR A 40 10.16 14.96 -5.96
C TYR A 40 9.53 13.88 -5.08
N VAL A 41 8.26 13.58 -5.30
CA VAL A 41 7.54 12.51 -4.62
C VAL A 41 6.88 11.63 -5.69
N ARG A 42 7.19 10.33 -5.70
CA ARG A 42 6.58 9.38 -6.64
C ARG A 42 5.19 9.01 -6.16
N LYS A 43 4.19 9.31 -6.99
CA LYS A 43 2.76 9.29 -6.67
C LYS A 43 2.42 10.21 -5.50
N GLU A 44 1.13 10.40 -5.24
CA GLU A 44 0.70 11.16 -4.06
C GLU A 44 1.28 10.52 -2.79
N ILE A 45 1.79 11.35 -1.87
CA ILE A 45 2.40 10.88 -0.61
C ILE A 45 1.39 10.06 0.22
N VAL A 46 0.13 10.52 0.19
CA VAL A 46 -1.10 9.90 0.70
C VAL A 46 -2.26 10.34 -0.18
N HIS A 47 -3.33 9.56 -0.28
CA HIS A 47 -4.54 9.90 -1.06
C HIS A 47 -5.41 10.98 -0.38
N ASN A 48 -4.87 12.18 -0.21
CA ASN A 48 -5.57 13.33 0.36
C ASN A 48 -5.18 14.62 -0.38
N ARG A 49 -6.13 15.15 -1.16
CA ARG A 49 -5.91 16.33 -2.01
C ARG A 49 -5.40 17.54 -1.24
N PHE A 50 -5.94 17.82 -0.05
CA PHE A 50 -5.53 18.96 0.76
C PHE A 50 -4.06 18.84 1.21
N VAL A 51 -3.64 17.64 1.61
CA VAL A 51 -2.24 17.37 1.98
C VAL A 51 -1.31 17.51 0.76
N VAL A 52 -1.72 16.98 -0.39
CA VAL A 52 -0.95 17.09 -1.64
C VAL A 52 -0.78 18.55 -2.06
N GLU A 53 -1.87 19.32 -2.09
CA GLU A 53 -1.86 20.75 -2.41
C GLU A 53 -0.98 21.56 -1.44
N GLU A 54 -1.06 21.29 -0.13
CA GLU A 54 -0.23 21.95 0.88
C GLU A 54 1.27 21.72 0.63
N LEU A 55 1.66 20.48 0.32
CA LEU A 55 3.05 20.12 0.07
C LEU A 55 3.56 20.68 -1.27
N GLN A 56 2.70 20.73 -2.30
CA GLN A 56 3.03 21.37 -3.57
C GLN A 56 3.33 22.85 -3.41
N GLN A 57 2.52 23.56 -2.61
CA GLN A 57 2.76 24.99 -2.30
C GLN A 57 4.09 25.22 -1.58
N LYS A 58 4.61 24.21 -0.86
CA LYS A 58 5.91 24.25 -0.20
C LYS A 58 7.07 23.81 -1.10
N GLY A 59 6.79 23.39 -2.33
CA GLY A 59 7.80 23.03 -3.34
C GLY A 59 8.03 21.52 -3.52
N ALA A 60 7.11 20.66 -3.05
CA ALA A 60 7.09 19.27 -3.46
C ALA A 60 6.55 19.13 -4.90
N ILE A 61 7.15 18.26 -5.70
CA ILE A 61 6.70 17.94 -7.06
C ILE A 61 6.28 16.47 -7.10
N PHE A 62 4.99 16.24 -7.25
CA PHE A 62 4.44 14.89 -7.39
C PHE A 62 4.54 14.43 -8.85
N VAL A 63 5.11 13.24 -9.07
CA VAL A 63 5.31 12.63 -10.40
C VAL A 63 4.69 11.25 -10.46
N ASP A 64 4.30 10.79 -11.64
CA ASP A 64 3.72 9.46 -11.81
C ASP A 64 4.79 8.36 -11.84
N SER A 65 5.92 8.63 -12.51
CA SER A 65 7.08 7.75 -12.60
C SER A 65 8.34 8.41 -12.07
N VAL A 66 9.26 7.59 -11.56
CA VAL A 66 10.62 8.04 -11.22
C VAL A 66 11.40 8.48 -12.46
N ASP A 67 10.96 8.15 -13.67
CA ASP A 67 11.60 8.56 -14.93
C ASP A 67 11.45 10.06 -15.21
N GLU A 68 10.45 10.70 -14.60
CA GLU A 68 10.17 12.13 -14.75
C GLU A 68 11.07 13.01 -13.85
N VAL A 69 11.73 12.41 -12.86
CA VAL A 69 12.62 13.11 -11.91
C VAL A 69 13.97 13.38 -12.59
N PRO A 70 14.64 14.54 -12.50
CA PRO A 70 15.98 14.69 -13.09
C PRO A 70 17.03 13.73 -12.48
N GLU A 71 18.05 13.32 -13.24
CA GLU A 71 19.10 12.41 -12.73
C GLU A 71 19.82 13.03 -11.51
N GLY A 72 20.08 12.22 -10.48
CA GLY A 72 20.77 12.68 -9.26
C GLY A 72 19.91 13.44 -8.25
N GLU A 73 18.66 13.80 -8.62
CA GLU A 73 17.74 14.51 -7.73
C GLU A 73 17.17 13.64 -6.61
N ARG A 74 16.58 14.29 -5.61
CA ARG A 74 15.92 13.62 -4.49
C ARG A 74 14.51 13.19 -4.86
N VAL A 75 14.20 11.93 -4.57
CA VAL A 75 12.85 11.37 -4.73
C VAL A 75 12.39 10.69 -3.45
N ILE A 76 11.13 10.91 -3.09
CA ILE A 76 10.47 10.27 -1.96
C ILE A 76 9.48 9.23 -2.49
N TYR A 77 9.56 8.00 -2.00
CA TYR A 77 8.51 6.99 -2.25
C TYR A 77 7.33 7.22 -1.32
N SER A 78 6.09 7.12 -1.83
CA SER A 78 4.89 7.34 -1.05
C SER A 78 4.66 6.30 0.06
N ALA A 79 3.71 6.57 0.95
CA ALA A 79 3.37 5.66 2.05
C ALA A 79 2.92 4.26 1.57
N HIS A 80 2.41 4.17 0.34
CA HIS A 80 1.86 2.95 -0.26
C HIS A 80 2.94 1.97 -0.74
N GLY A 81 4.22 2.36 -0.73
CA GLY A 81 5.30 1.51 -1.21
C GLY A 81 5.48 1.51 -2.73
N VAL A 82 6.56 0.85 -3.16
CA VAL A 82 6.95 0.75 -4.57
C VAL A 82 7.52 -0.63 -4.86
N SER A 83 7.42 -1.06 -6.12
CA SER A 83 7.99 -2.33 -6.57
C SER A 83 9.53 -2.30 -6.60
N PRO A 84 10.20 -3.48 -6.59
CA PRO A 84 11.63 -3.59 -6.84
C PRO A 84 12.10 -2.98 -8.16
N GLU A 85 11.24 -2.97 -9.18
CA GLU A 85 11.53 -2.33 -10.47
C GLU A 85 11.69 -0.82 -10.34
N VAL A 86 10.79 -0.15 -9.62
CA VAL A 86 10.90 1.30 -9.34
C VAL A 86 12.16 1.62 -8.54
N ARG A 87 12.53 0.75 -7.58
CA ARG A 87 13.79 0.87 -6.82
C ARG A 87 15.01 0.80 -7.75
N ARG A 88 15.04 -0.15 -8.68
CA ARG A 88 16.11 -0.30 -9.68
C ARG A 88 16.18 0.88 -10.63
N ALA A 89 15.05 1.33 -11.18
CA ALA A 89 15.00 2.52 -12.04
C ALA A 89 15.55 3.77 -11.32
N SER A 90 15.23 3.92 -10.03
CA SER A 90 15.78 5.02 -9.22
C SER A 90 17.30 4.92 -9.05
N GLN A 91 17.83 3.71 -8.87
CA GLN A 91 19.29 3.47 -8.76
C GLN A 91 20.00 3.75 -10.09
N GLU A 92 19.46 3.28 -11.21
CA GLU A 92 20.00 3.51 -12.56
C GLU A 92 20.09 5.01 -12.88
N ARG A 93 19.10 5.78 -12.42
CA ARG A 93 19.04 7.25 -12.55
C ARG A 93 19.75 7.99 -11.41
N LYS A 94 20.49 7.28 -10.57
CA LYS A 94 21.28 7.79 -9.43
C LYS A 94 20.49 8.71 -8.49
N LEU A 95 19.18 8.48 -8.36
CA LEU A 95 18.31 9.29 -7.54
C LEU A 95 18.66 9.13 -6.06
N ARG A 96 18.56 10.22 -5.31
CA ARG A 96 18.75 10.24 -3.85
C ARG A 96 17.43 9.89 -3.17
N VAL A 97 17.19 8.59 -2.99
CA VAL A 97 15.91 8.06 -2.51
C VAL A 97 15.73 8.26 -1.00
N ILE A 98 14.53 8.69 -0.60
CA ILE A 98 14.02 8.61 0.77
C ILE A 98 12.74 7.76 0.77
N ASP A 99 12.71 6.69 1.56
CA ASP A 99 11.59 5.74 1.56
C ASP A 99 10.57 6.05 2.66
N ALA A 100 9.44 6.64 2.27
CA ALA A 100 8.33 6.94 3.19
C ALA A 100 7.30 5.81 3.30
N THR A 101 7.55 4.64 2.71
CA THR A 101 6.66 3.46 2.80
C THR A 101 6.27 3.21 4.25
N CYS A 102 4.98 2.98 4.49
CA CYS A 102 4.48 2.62 5.81
C CYS A 102 5.11 1.29 6.25
N PRO A 103 5.64 1.17 7.49
CA PRO A 103 6.23 -0.08 7.96
C PRO A 103 5.29 -1.29 7.89
N LEU A 104 3.97 -1.08 7.98
CA LEU A 104 2.98 -2.14 7.84
C LEU A 104 2.81 -2.60 6.38
N VAL A 105 3.04 -1.71 5.41
CA VAL A 105 3.13 -2.10 3.99
C VAL A 105 4.46 -2.83 3.72
N THR A 106 5.57 -2.34 4.27
CA THR A 106 6.87 -3.03 4.18
C THR A 106 6.80 -4.45 4.73
N LYS A 107 6.03 -4.68 5.80
CA LYS A 107 5.77 -6.02 6.35
C LYS A 107 5.15 -6.94 5.28
N VAL A 108 4.12 -6.48 4.57
CA VAL A 108 3.46 -7.27 3.50
C VAL A 108 4.45 -7.58 2.36
N HIS A 109 5.26 -6.60 1.95
CA HIS A 109 6.33 -6.82 0.96
C HIS A 109 7.32 -7.91 1.38
N VAL A 110 7.78 -7.85 2.64
CA VAL A 110 8.72 -8.84 3.19
C VAL A 110 8.11 -10.24 3.23
N GLU A 111 6.83 -10.35 3.61
CA GLU A 111 6.13 -11.64 3.60
C GLU A 111 5.92 -12.19 2.18
N ALA A 112 5.63 -11.33 1.19
CA ALA A 112 5.54 -11.74 -0.21
C ALA A 112 6.85 -12.37 -0.69
N VAL A 113 7.98 -11.69 -0.43
CA VAL A 113 9.32 -12.23 -0.78
C VAL A 113 9.61 -13.53 -0.03
N LYS A 114 9.23 -13.62 1.25
CA LYS A 114 9.45 -14.81 2.07
C LYS A 114 8.69 -16.02 1.51
N PHE A 115 7.38 -15.91 1.31
CA PHE A 115 6.56 -17.00 0.77
C PHE A 115 7.01 -17.43 -0.62
N ALA A 116 7.38 -16.47 -1.49
CA ALA A 116 7.92 -16.77 -2.80
C ALA A 116 9.23 -17.57 -2.73
N LYS A 117 10.17 -17.16 -1.86
CA LYS A 117 11.43 -17.90 -1.63
C LYS A 117 11.20 -19.28 -1.05
N GLU A 118 10.18 -19.42 -0.20
CA GLU A 118 9.81 -20.72 0.36
C GLU A 118 9.16 -21.62 -0.69
N GLY A 119 8.71 -21.11 -1.84
CA GLY A 119 8.12 -21.89 -2.94
C GLY A 119 6.59 -21.96 -2.89
N TYR A 120 5.93 -20.93 -2.35
CA TYR A 120 4.48 -20.79 -2.39
C TYR A 120 4.01 -20.01 -3.62
N SER A 121 2.85 -20.39 -4.15
CA SER A 121 2.03 -19.49 -4.97
C SER A 121 1.33 -18.49 -4.06
N LEU A 122 1.32 -17.22 -4.46
CA LEU A 122 0.74 -16.12 -3.69
C LEU A 122 -0.60 -15.68 -4.28
N VAL A 123 -1.57 -15.47 -3.39
CA VAL A 123 -2.83 -14.79 -3.70
C VAL A 123 -2.87 -13.48 -2.93
N LEU A 124 -2.71 -12.36 -3.63
CA LEU A 124 -2.81 -11.03 -3.04
C LEU A 124 -4.26 -10.55 -3.12
N ILE A 125 -4.90 -10.38 -1.97
CA ILE A 125 -6.25 -9.84 -1.87
C ILE A 125 -6.15 -8.31 -1.90
N GLY A 126 -6.78 -7.67 -2.89
CA GLY A 126 -6.77 -6.22 -3.00
C GLY A 126 -7.27 -5.69 -4.35
N HIS A 127 -7.24 -4.37 -4.48
CA HIS A 127 -7.62 -3.69 -5.73
C HIS A 127 -6.42 -3.60 -6.67
N ARG A 128 -6.52 -4.24 -7.85
CA ARG A 128 -5.41 -4.40 -8.81
C ARG A 128 -4.71 -3.10 -9.19
N ASP A 129 -5.45 -2.01 -9.28
CA ASP A 129 -4.95 -0.72 -9.75
C ASP A 129 -4.46 0.19 -8.60
N HIS A 130 -4.49 -0.30 -7.35
CA HIS A 130 -4.02 0.46 -6.20
C HIS A 130 -2.48 0.38 -6.06
N ASP A 131 -1.83 1.52 -5.77
CA ASP A 131 -0.37 1.63 -5.68
C ASP A 131 0.26 0.58 -4.75
N GLU A 132 -0.34 0.34 -3.58
CA GLU A 132 0.11 -0.67 -2.61
C GLU A 132 0.08 -2.10 -3.17
N VAL A 133 -0.96 -2.42 -3.95
CA VAL A 133 -1.13 -3.74 -4.55
C VAL A 133 -0.13 -3.92 -5.69
N ILE A 134 0.11 -2.88 -6.49
CA ILE A 134 1.12 -2.88 -7.54
C ILE A 134 2.52 -3.04 -6.93
N GLY A 135 2.82 -2.33 -5.84
CA GLY A 135 4.08 -2.43 -5.09
C GLY A 135 4.31 -3.85 -4.58
N THR A 136 3.32 -4.41 -3.88
CA THR A 136 3.41 -5.76 -3.29
C THR A 136 3.48 -6.85 -4.37
N LEU A 137 2.68 -6.76 -5.43
CA LEU A 137 2.72 -7.67 -6.58
C LEU A 137 4.13 -7.69 -7.20
N GLY A 138 4.76 -6.52 -7.30
CA GLY A 138 6.10 -6.37 -7.86
C GLY A 138 7.21 -7.09 -7.09
N GLU A 139 7.00 -7.44 -5.81
CA GLU A 139 7.99 -8.19 -5.01
C GLU A 139 8.12 -9.65 -5.46
N ALA A 140 7.03 -10.25 -5.96
CA ALA A 140 7.00 -11.65 -6.39
C ALA A 140 6.05 -11.89 -7.58
N PRO A 141 6.23 -11.20 -8.72
CA PRO A 141 5.22 -11.13 -9.78
C PRO A 141 4.98 -12.48 -10.46
N ALA A 142 6.02 -13.33 -10.56
CA ALA A 142 5.93 -14.63 -11.24
C ALA A 142 5.05 -15.66 -10.51
N VAL A 143 4.83 -15.47 -9.21
CA VAL A 143 4.07 -16.42 -8.37
C VAL A 143 2.85 -15.80 -7.73
N THR A 144 2.54 -14.53 -8.00
CA THR A 144 1.46 -13.79 -7.33
C THR A 144 0.29 -13.53 -8.27
N GLN A 145 -0.92 -13.83 -7.81
CA GLN A 145 -2.19 -13.49 -8.49
C GLN A 145 -3.03 -12.57 -7.61
N VAL A 146 -3.62 -11.53 -8.20
CA VAL A 146 -4.46 -10.56 -7.48
C VAL A 146 -5.93 -10.89 -7.61
N VAL A 147 -6.66 -10.92 -6.49
CA VAL A 147 -8.11 -11.06 -6.43
C VAL A 147 -8.74 -9.98 -5.55
N GLY A 148 -9.92 -9.50 -5.92
CA GLY A 148 -10.73 -8.56 -5.16
C GLY A 148 -12.15 -9.04 -4.88
N SER A 149 -12.49 -10.30 -5.21
CA SER A 149 -13.81 -10.87 -4.90
C SER A 149 -13.80 -12.40 -4.78
N PRO A 150 -14.78 -13.00 -4.07
CA PRO A 150 -14.93 -14.45 -3.99
C PRO A 150 -15.14 -15.12 -5.36
N ALA A 151 -15.72 -14.41 -6.33
CA ALA A 151 -15.92 -14.94 -7.68
C ALA A 151 -14.59 -15.19 -8.40
N GLN A 152 -13.63 -14.28 -8.26
CA GLN A 152 -12.29 -14.40 -8.87
C GLN A 152 -11.46 -15.52 -8.25
N VAL A 153 -11.73 -15.90 -6.99
CA VAL A 153 -11.07 -17.07 -6.36
C VAL A 153 -11.35 -18.35 -7.17
N LYS A 154 -12.54 -18.49 -7.76
CA LYS A 154 -12.92 -19.68 -8.52
C LYS A 154 -12.05 -19.89 -9.76
N SER A 155 -11.57 -18.83 -10.40
CA SER A 155 -10.71 -18.90 -11.59
C SER A 155 -9.22 -19.07 -11.29
N LEU A 156 -8.78 -18.96 -10.03
CA LEU A 156 -7.37 -19.12 -9.67
C LEU A 156 -6.83 -20.50 -10.09
N THR A 157 -5.68 -20.51 -10.74
CA THR A 157 -4.94 -21.74 -11.05
C THR A 157 -3.53 -21.59 -10.49
N VAL A 158 -3.06 -22.61 -9.79
CA VAL A 158 -1.74 -22.63 -9.14
C VAL A 158 -1.07 -23.97 -9.45
N PRO A 159 0.27 -24.02 -9.55
CA PRO A 159 0.98 -25.27 -9.82
C PRO A 159 0.76 -26.35 -8.76
N ASP A 160 0.70 -25.95 -7.48
CA ASP A 160 0.45 -26.85 -6.36
C ASP A 160 -0.61 -26.24 -5.40
N PRO A 161 -1.83 -26.79 -5.36
CA PRO A 161 -2.90 -26.35 -4.46
C PRO A 161 -2.59 -26.49 -2.96
N ASN A 162 -1.58 -27.27 -2.58
CA ASN A 162 -1.15 -27.42 -1.18
C ASN A 162 -0.08 -26.41 -0.77
N ARG A 163 0.42 -25.62 -1.72
CA ARG A 163 1.52 -24.65 -1.53
C ARG A 163 1.07 -23.28 -1.98
N VAL A 164 -0.01 -22.81 -1.35
CA VAL A 164 -0.59 -21.48 -1.57
C VAL A 164 -0.50 -20.68 -0.28
N ALA A 165 -0.16 -19.40 -0.39
CA ALA A 165 -0.28 -18.43 0.69
C ALA A 165 -1.09 -17.22 0.21
N TYR A 166 -1.78 -16.53 1.12
CA TYR A 166 -2.45 -15.27 0.82
C TYR A 166 -1.88 -14.12 1.65
N LEU A 167 -1.95 -12.93 1.07
CA LEU A 167 -1.65 -11.65 1.71
C LEU A 167 -2.79 -10.68 1.38
N THR A 168 -2.92 -9.59 2.13
CA THR A 168 -3.95 -8.57 1.83
C THR A 168 -3.37 -7.17 1.73
N GLN A 169 -4.03 -6.33 0.95
CA GLN A 169 -3.89 -4.89 1.06
C GLN A 169 -4.31 -4.44 2.48
N THR A 170 -3.58 -3.47 3.03
CA THR A 170 -3.67 -3.04 4.43
C THR A 170 -4.94 -2.25 4.76
N THR A 171 -5.63 -1.74 3.74
CA THR A 171 -6.77 -0.82 3.86
C THR A 171 -8.12 -1.40 3.41
N LEU A 172 -8.23 -2.73 3.33
CA LEU A 172 -9.48 -3.38 2.90
C LEU A 172 -10.55 -3.40 3.98
N SER A 173 -11.81 -3.49 3.54
CA SER A 173 -12.92 -3.83 4.43
C SER A 173 -12.72 -5.20 5.06
N LEU A 174 -12.84 -5.29 6.38
CA LEU A 174 -12.72 -6.54 7.11
C LEU A 174 -13.77 -7.57 6.67
N ASP A 175 -15.01 -7.13 6.43
CA ASP A 175 -16.11 -8.03 6.10
C ASP A 175 -15.98 -8.58 4.68
N GLU A 176 -15.67 -7.73 3.70
CA GLU A 176 -15.43 -8.18 2.32
C GLU A 176 -14.22 -9.12 2.24
N THR A 177 -13.18 -8.83 3.02
CA THR A 177 -11.97 -9.66 3.05
C THR A 177 -12.23 -11.03 3.68
N LYS A 178 -13.08 -11.12 4.73
CA LYS A 178 -13.48 -12.40 5.34
C LYS A 178 -14.10 -13.35 4.31
N ASP A 179 -14.98 -12.83 3.44
CA ASP A 179 -15.64 -13.64 2.42
C ASP A 179 -14.66 -14.18 1.36
N ILE A 180 -13.69 -13.36 0.96
CA ILE A 180 -12.64 -13.78 0.02
C ILE A 180 -11.74 -14.84 0.67
N ILE A 181 -11.31 -14.64 1.92
CA ILE A 181 -10.50 -15.61 2.67
C ILE A 181 -11.27 -16.93 2.85
N ALA A 182 -12.57 -16.88 3.14
CA ALA A 182 -13.39 -18.09 3.26
C ALA A 182 -13.45 -18.86 1.94
N ALA A 183 -13.62 -18.17 0.81
CA ALA A 183 -13.57 -18.79 -0.52
C ALA A 183 -12.19 -19.39 -0.81
N LEU A 184 -11.10 -18.72 -0.43
CA LEU A 184 -9.74 -19.22 -0.60
C LEU A 184 -9.49 -20.48 0.23
N LYS A 185 -9.85 -20.49 1.52
CA LYS A 185 -9.72 -21.67 2.38
C LYS A 185 -10.55 -22.85 1.89
N LYS A 186 -11.74 -22.60 1.33
CA LYS A 186 -12.56 -23.65 0.72
C LYS A 186 -11.89 -24.25 -0.52
N LYS A 187 -11.22 -23.43 -1.34
CA LYS A 187 -10.55 -23.88 -2.57
C LYS A 187 -9.19 -24.51 -2.32
N PHE A 188 -8.43 -23.96 -1.38
CA PHE A 188 -7.08 -24.36 -1.00
C PHE A 188 -7.06 -24.66 0.51
N PRO A 189 -7.44 -25.87 0.95
CA PRO A 189 -7.59 -26.18 2.38
C PRO A 189 -6.31 -25.99 3.21
N ASN A 190 -5.14 -26.11 2.58
CA ASN A 190 -3.82 -25.96 3.21
C ASN A 190 -3.22 -24.55 3.05
N ILE A 191 -4.00 -23.58 2.59
CA ILE A 191 -3.52 -22.21 2.34
C ILE A 191 -2.98 -21.57 3.62
N GLN A 192 -1.81 -20.96 3.51
CA GLN A 192 -1.19 -20.20 4.59
C GLN A 192 -1.64 -18.74 4.56
N GLY A 193 -1.93 -18.18 5.72
CA GLY A 193 -2.13 -16.74 5.88
C GLY A 193 -0.85 -16.04 6.35
N PRO A 194 -0.87 -14.69 6.44
CA PRO A 194 0.22 -13.95 7.04
C PRO A 194 0.36 -14.31 8.53
N HIS A 195 1.55 -14.14 9.11
CA HIS A 195 1.80 -14.50 10.52
C HIS A 195 0.98 -13.63 11.49
N ALA A 196 0.84 -12.35 11.15
CA ALA A 196 -0.08 -11.40 11.77
C ALA A 196 -0.95 -10.79 10.66
N GLN A 197 -2.14 -10.29 11.00
CA GLN A 197 -3.04 -9.69 10.02
C GLN A 197 -2.36 -8.56 9.20
N ASP A 198 -2.70 -8.48 7.92
CA ASP A 198 -2.21 -7.45 7.01
C ASP A 198 -3.07 -6.18 7.03
N ILE A 199 -4.40 -6.33 7.18
CA ILE A 199 -5.29 -5.18 7.42
C ILE A 199 -4.81 -4.49 8.70
N CYS A 200 -4.43 -3.22 8.57
CA CYS A 200 -3.71 -2.54 9.62
C CYS A 200 -4.65 -2.10 10.74
N TYR A 201 -4.07 -1.90 11.94
CA TYR A 201 -4.82 -1.44 13.11
C TYR A 201 -5.63 -0.17 12.85
N ALA A 202 -5.15 0.73 11.99
CA ALA A 202 -5.82 1.99 11.69
C ALA A 202 -7.05 1.83 10.79
N THR A 203 -7.11 0.74 10.01
CA THR A 203 -8.28 0.38 9.21
C THR A 203 -9.28 -0.43 10.03
N GLU A 204 -8.80 -1.25 10.97
CA GLU A 204 -9.66 -2.05 11.85
C GLU A 204 -10.41 -1.22 12.91
N ASN A 205 -9.76 -0.21 13.49
CA ASN A 205 -10.36 0.61 14.55
C ASN A 205 -11.37 1.65 14.05
#